data_AF-A0A5C1AHK8-F1
#
_entry.id   AF-A0A5C1AHK8-F1
#
_cell.length_a   1.000
_cell.length_b   1.000
_cell.length_c   1.000
_cell.angle_alpha   90.00
_cell.angle_beta   90.00
_cell.angle_gamma   90.00
#
_symmetry.space_group_name_H-M   'P 1'
#
loop_
_entity.id
_entity.type
_entity.pdbx_description
1 polymer ?
#
loop_
_entity_poly.entity_id
_entity_poly.type
_entity_poly.pdbx_seq_one_letter_code
_entity_poly.pdbx_strand_id
1 'polypeptide(L)'
;MSRFRFAKRPQKANDRTRRYRILRGEEREHVGEVEIGGDAPDGDSIAVVMNCFPNLAGAGREIALSKAKRFVDELASGWGLQVAEVPGSRWVERPEGRSDIRFDFQVVRGNP
;
A
#
# COMPACT_ATOMS: atom_id res chain seq x y z
N MET A 1 3.15 -17.17 -11.13
CA MET A 1 2.52 -16.13 -10.30
C MET A 1 3.55 -15.08 -9.96
N SER A 2 3.32 -13.81 -10.32
CA SER A 2 4.22 -12.71 -9.98
C SER A 2 4.27 -12.53 -8.46
N ARG A 3 5.44 -12.77 -7.85
CA ARG A 3 5.67 -12.51 -6.43
C ARG A 3 5.97 -11.03 -6.26
N PHE A 4 5.19 -10.35 -5.43
CA PHE A 4 5.44 -8.97 -5.00
C PHE A 4 5.91 -8.95 -3.56
N ARG A 5 6.89 -8.10 -3.25
CA ARG A 5 7.41 -7.89 -1.91
C ARG A 5 7.42 -6.41 -1.58
N PHE A 6 7.05 -6.07 -0.35
CA PHE A 6 7.07 -4.71 0.17
C PHE A 6 8.28 -4.53 1.10
N ALA A 7 9.25 -3.71 0.70
CA ALA A 7 10.48 -3.48 1.47
C ALA A 7 10.42 -2.10 2.15
N LYS A 8 10.50 -2.07 3.48
CA LYS A 8 10.45 -0.84 4.28
C LYS A 8 11.58 0.11 3.89
N ARG A 9 11.25 1.39 3.69
CA ARG A 9 12.22 2.48 3.51
C ARG A 9 12.49 3.17 4.87
N PRO A 10 13.66 3.80 5.05
CA PRO A 10 13.94 4.62 6.22
C PRO A 10 12.88 5.73 6.36
N GLN A 11 12.37 5.92 7.58
CA GLN A 11 11.49 7.04 7.88
C GLN A 11 12.30 8.34 7.95
N LYS A 12 11.69 9.45 7.54
CA LYS A 12 12.26 10.78 7.78
C LYS A 12 11.96 11.17 9.23
N ALA A 13 12.82 11.97 9.85
CA ALA A 13 12.57 12.51 11.18
C ALA A 13 11.24 13.27 11.20
N ASN A 14 10.43 13.07 12.25
CA ASN A 14 9.10 13.67 12.43
C ASN A 14 8.03 13.30 11.38
N ASP A 15 8.27 12.28 10.55
CA ASP A 15 7.31 11.79 9.57
C ASP A 15 6.75 10.44 9.99
N ARG A 16 5.49 10.42 10.43
CA ARG A 16 4.78 9.19 10.84
C ARG A 16 4.39 8.31 9.65
N THR A 17 4.55 8.79 8.41
CA THR A 17 4.28 8.02 7.20
C THR A 17 5.26 6.86 7.07
N ARG A 18 4.71 5.65 6.94
CA ARG A 18 5.50 4.44 6.66
C ARG A 18 5.61 4.28 5.15
N ARG A 19 6.82 4.12 4.62
CA ARG A 19 7.08 3.99 3.18
C ARG A 19 7.68 2.65 2.85
N TYR A 20 7.24 2.07 1.74
CA TYR A 20 7.67 0.77 1.25
C TYR A 20 7.93 0.82 -0.25
N ARG A 21 8.95 0.08 -0.71
CA ARG A 21 9.15 -0.19 -2.14
C ARG A 21 8.38 -1.44 -2.53
N ILE A 22 7.77 -1.42 -3.70
CA ILE A 22 7.15 -2.57 -4.36
C ILE A 22 8.23 -3.23 -5.22
N LEU A 23 8.58 -4.46 -4.88
CA LEU A 23 9.57 -5.26 -5.58
C LEU A 23 8.87 -6.42 -6.29
N ARG A 24 9.18 -6.65 -7.56
CA ARG A 24 8.64 -7.74 -8.37
C ARG A 24 9.70 -8.82 -8.63
N GLY A 25 9.31 -10.08 -8.49
CA GLY A 25 10.14 -11.23 -8.88
C GLY A 25 11.32 -11.51 -7.95
N GLU A 26 12.16 -12.46 -8.34
CA GLU A 26 13.33 -12.89 -7.57
C GLU A 26 14.48 -11.87 -7.63
N GLU A 27 14.60 -11.18 -8.77
CA GLU A 27 15.56 -10.10 -9.00
C GLU A 27 15.23 -8.81 -8.23
N ARG A 28 14.07 -8.77 -7.54
CA ARG A 28 13.62 -7.63 -6.74
C ARG A 28 13.58 -6.33 -7.54
N GLU A 29 13.06 -6.41 -8.76
CA GLU A 29 12.86 -5.24 -9.61
C GLU A 29 11.97 -4.21 -8.91
N HIS A 30 12.42 -2.96 -8.81
CA HIS A 30 11.63 -1.89 -8.21
C HIS A 30 10.58 -1.39 -9.21
N VAL A 31 9.31 -1.60 -8.87
CA VAL A 31 8.17 -1.37 -9.77
C VAL A 31 7.18 -0.33 -9.24
N GLY A 32 7.46 0.25 -8.07
CA GLY A 32 6.62 1.27 -7.48
C GLY A 32 6.84 1.42 -5.97
N GLU A 33 6.04 2.27 -5.35
CA GLU A 33 6.13 2.62 -3.94
C GLU A 33 4.74 2.60 -3.28
N VAL A 34 4.70 2.27 -2.00
CA VAL A 34 3.51 2.37 -1.14
C VAL A 34 3.84 3.28 0.03
N GLU A 35 2.99 4.27 0.25
CA GLU A 35 3.01 5.14 1.43
C GLU A 35 1.76 4.86 2.25
N ILE A 36 1.96 4.67 3.55
CA ILE A 36 0.89 4.43 4.53
C ILE A 36 0.93 5.60 5.51
N GLY A 37 -0.09 6.45 5.41
CA GLY A 37 -0.32 7.60 6.29
C GLY A 37 -1.49 7.37 7.24
N GLY A 38 -1.70 8.34 8.14
CA GLY A 38 -2.58 8.21 9.30
C GLY A 38 -1.78 7.90 10.55
N ASP A 39 -2.34 8.20 11.72
CA ASP A 39 -1.66 8.04 13.01
C ASP A 39 -1.65 6.58 13.47
N ALA A 40 -1.38 5.63 12.57
CA ALA A 40 -1.50 4.21 12.89
C ALA A 40 -0.37 3.79 13.86
N PRO A 41 -0.67 3.09 14.97
CA PRO A 41 -1.93 2.37 15.24
C PRO A 41 -3.02 3.15 16.01
N ASP A 42 -2.77 4.41 16.39
CA ASP A 42 -3.66 5.18 17.27
C ASP A 42 -4.82 5.90 16.56
N GLY A 43 -4.83 5.91 15.22
CA GLY A 43 -5.84 6.60 14.40
C GLY A 43 -7.01 5.74 13.92
N ASP A 44 -8.16 6.36 13.67
CA ASP A 44 -9.38 5.69 13.20
C ASP A 44 -9.34 5.26 11.72
N SER A 45 -8.41 5.79 10.93
CA SER A 45 -8.29 5.48 9.50
C SER A 45 -6.84 5.40 9.03
N ILE A 46 -6.62 4.59 7.99
CA ILE A 46 -5.33 4.39 7.34
C ILE A 46 -5.47 4.79 5.88
N ALA A 47 -4.70 5.79 5.46
CA ALA A 47 -4.64 6.22 4.07
C ALA A 47 -3.45 5.58 3.37
N VAL A 48 -3.68 4.92 2.24
CA VAL A 48 -2.63 4.26 1.48
C VAL A 48 -2.54 4.87 0.09
N VAL A 49 -1.34 5.30 -0.28
CA VAL A 49 -1.03 5.80 -1.62
C VAL A 49 -0.05 4.84 -2.25
N MET A 50 -0.43 4.26 -3.40
CA MET A 50 0.43 3.41 -4.19
C MET A 50 0.75 4.09 -5.52
N ASN A 51 2.04 4.21 -5.81
CA ASN A 51 2.57 4.78 -7.05
C ASN A 51 3.26 3.66 -7.84
N CYS A 52 2.81 3.37 -9.05
CA CYS A 52 3.35 2.35 -9.93
C CYS A 52 4.17 2.98 -11.05
N PHE A 53 5.33 2.40 -11.33
CA PHE A 53 6.19 2.79 -12.45
C PHE A 53 5.68 2.17 -13.76
N PRO A 54 6.14 2.67 -14.92
CA PRO A 54 5.64 2.23 -16.23
C PRO A 54 5.88 0.74 -16.51
N ASN A 55 6.86 0.13 -15.86
CA ASN A 55 7.14 -1.31 -15.91
C ASN A 55 6.10 -2.17 -15.15
N LEU A 56 5.09 -1.56 -14.54
CA LEU A 56 3.97 -2.20 -13.84
C LEU A 56 2.62 -1.65 -14.31
N ALA A 57 2.11 -2.23 -15.40
CA ALA A 57 0.86 -1.83 -16.03
C ALA A 57 -0.17 -2.98 -16.11
N GLY A 58 -1.41 -2.63 -16.45
CA GLY A 58 -2.51 -3.57 -16.70
C GLY A 58 -2.75 -4.55 -15.54
N ALA A 59 -2.84 -5.84 -15.85
CA ALA A 59 -3.10 -6.89 -14.86
C ALA A 59 -2.04 -6.96 -13.74
N GLY A 60 -0.78 -6.61 -14.04
CA GLY A 60 0.28 -6.58 -13.03
C GLY A 60 0.02 -5.56 -11.94
N ARG A 61 -0.55 -4.41 -12.32
CA ARG A 61 -0.90 -3.31 -11.43
C ARG A 61 -2.05 -3.69 -10.48
N GLU A 62 -3.08 -4.37 -10.99
CA GLU A 62 -4.19 -4.87 -10.16
C GLU A 62 -3.75 -5.94 -9.17
N ILE A 63 -2.85 -6.84 -9.59
CA ILE A 63 -2.26 -7.83 -8.68
C ILE A 63 -1.45 -7.14 -7.58
N ALA A 64 -0.64 -6.13 -7.93
CA ALA A 64 0.13 -5.37 -6.95
C ALA A 64 -0.79 -4.64 -5.94
N LEU A 65 -1.90 -4.05 -6.40
CA LEU A 65 -2.92 -3.46 -5.54
C LEU A 65 -3.53 -4.48 -4.57
N SER A 66 -3.96 -5.64 -5.08
CA SER A 66 -4.50 -6.72 -4.24
C SER A 66 -3.50 -7.16 -3.17
N LYS A 67 -2.21 -7.26 -3.52
CA LYS A 67 -1.14 -7.59 -2.57
C LYS A 67 -0.86 -6.46 -1.58
N ALA A 68 -0.95 -5.20 -1.99
CA ALA A 68 -0.78 -4.05 -1.11
C ALA A 68 -1.92 -3.99 -0.07
N LYS A 69 -3.17 -4.23 -0.49
CA LYS A 69 -4.32 -4.31 0.42
C LYS A 69 -4.14 -5.40 1.48
N ARG A 70 -3.77 -6.60 1.06
CA ARG A 70 -3.46 -7.70 1.98
C ARG A 70 -2.28 -7.37 2.91
N PHE A 71 -1.25 -6.71 2.40
CA PHE A 71 -0.11 -6.29 3.21
C PHE A 71 -0.54 -5.29 4.30
N VAL A 72 -1.46 -4.38 4.01
CA VAL A 72 -2.01 -3.42 5.00
C VAL A 72 -2.84 -4.15 6.06
N ASP A 73 -3.66 -5.13 5.67
CA ASP A 73 -4.43 -5.97 6.59
C ASP A 73 -3.51 -6.77 7.54
N GLU A 74 -2.48 -7.44 7.01
CA GLU A 74 -1.47 -8.15 7.81
C GLU A 74 -0.70 -7.20 8.74
N LEU A 75 -0.40 -5.99 8.27
CA LEU A 75 0.28 -4.96 9.06
C LEU A 75 -0.59 -4.45 10.21
N ALA A 76 -1.88 -4.18 9.95
CA ALA A 76 -2.86 -3.78 10.95
C ALA A 76 -3.09 -4.87 12.00
N SER A 77 -3.17 -6.13 11.57
CA SER A 77 -3.25 -7.30 12.47
C SER A 77 -2.02 -7.40 13.37
N GLY A 78 -0.82 -7.12 12.84
CA GLY A 78 0.42 -7.01 13.62
C GLY A 78 0.41 -5.88 14.66
N TRP A 79 -0.52 -4.93 14.56
CA TRP A 79 -0.78 -3.89 15.57
C TRP A 79 -1.96 -4.21 16.50
N GLY A 80 -2.59 -5.38 16.35
CA GLY A 80 -3.81 -5.74 17.08
C GLY A 80 -5.07 -5.02 16.59
N LEU A 81 -5.06 -4.47 15.37
CA LEU A 81 -6.20 -3.78 14.76
C LEU A 81 -6.81 -4.63 13.66
N GLN A 82 -8.11 -4.43 13.42
CA GLN A 82 -8.78 -4.90 12.21
C GLN A 82 -9.13 -3.71 11.35
N VAL A 83 -9.11 -3.89 10.03
CA VAL A 83 -9.36 -2.80 9.09
C VAL A 83 -10.35 -3.24 8.01
N ALA A 84 -11.21 -2.33 7.60
CA ALA A 84 -12.14 -2.50 6.49
C ALA A 84 -11.81 -1.51 5.38
N GLU A 85 -11.72 -1.98 4.13
CA GLU A 85 -11.50 -1.10 2.99
C GLU A 85 -12.71 -0.17 2.78
N VAL A 86 -12.44 1.11 2.60
CA VAL A 86 -13.43 2.09 2.15
C VAL A 86 -13.51 2.04 0.62
N PRO A 87 -14.68 1.74 0.04
CA PRO A 87 -14.84 1.68 -1.42
C PRO A 87 -14.71 3.07 -2.06
N GLY A 88 -14.34 3.10 -3.34
CA GLY A 88 -14.25 4.33 -4.13
C GLY A 88 -12.85 4.71 -4.60
N SER A 89 -11.84 3.88 -4.33
CA SER A 89 -10.51 4.06 -4.88
C SER A 89 -10.51 3.92 -6.41
N ARG A 90 -9.74 4.79 -7.09
CA ARG A 90 -9.60 4.77 -8.54
C ARG A 90 -8.15 5.05 -8.95
N TRP A 91 -7.72 4.40 -10.01
CA TRP A 91 -6.45 4.69 -10.65
C TRP A 91 -6.46 6.06 -11.32
N VAL A 92 -5.36 6.77 -11.19
CA VAL A 92 -5.08 8.03 -11.86
C VAL A 92 -3.81 7.83 -12.68
N GLU A 93 -3.91 8.00 -13.99
CA GLU A 93 -2.73 8.01 -14.85
C GLU A 93 -1.94 9.29 -14.64
N ARG A 94 -0.62 9.15 -14.62
CA ARG A 94 0.33 10.23 -14.46
C ARG A 94 1.20 10.35 -15.70
N PRO A 95 1.87 11.50 -15.90
CA PRO A 95 2.87 11.65 -16.94
C PRO A 95 3.91 10.52 -16.89
N GLU A 96 4.56 10.28 -18.04
CA GLU A 96 5.59 9.24 -18.21
C GLU A 96 5.08 7.80 -18.05
N GLY A 97 3.77 7.56 -18.12
CA GLY A 97 3.19 6.20 -18.02
C GLY A 97 3.11 5.67 -16.59
N ARG A 98 3.24 6.54 -15.59
CA ARG A 98 3.05 6.19 -14.17
C ARG A 98 1.57 6.09 -13.83
N SER A 99 1.26 5.38 -12.75
CA SER A 99 -0.12 5.26 -12.27
C SER A 99 -0.17 5.33 -10.76
N ASP A 100 -1.10 6.13 -10.24
CA ASP A 100 -1.28 6.29 -8.81
C ASP A 100 -2.67 5.80 -8.42
N ILE A 101 -2.78 5.23 -7.23
CA ILE A 101 -4.06 4.98 -6.57
C ILE A 101 -3.96 5.34 -5.11
N ARG A 102 -5.01 6.00 -4.62
CA ARG A 102 -5.27 6.17 -3.20
C ARG A 102 -6.43 5.27 -2.81
N PHE A 103 -6.25 4.51 -1.74
CA PHE A 103 -7.30 3.73 -1.10
C PHE A 103 -7.18 3.90 0.41
N ASP A 104 -8.31 3.93 1.09
CA ASP A 104 -8.42 4.21 2.50
C ASP A 104 -9.01 3.00 3.22
N PHE A 105 -8.59 2.78 4.46
CA PHE A 105 -9.16 1.79 5.35
C PHE A 105 -9.69 2.47 6.61
N GLN A 106 -10.80 1.95 7.12
CA GLN A 106 -11.32 2.29 8.43
C GLN A 106 -10.87 1.23 9.44
N VAL A 107 -10.37 1.65 10.59
CA VAL A 107 -10.14 0.72 11.70
C VAL A 107 -11.49 0.28 12.25
N VAL A 108 -11.71 -1.02 12.30
CA VAL A 108 -12.90 -1.63 12.91
C VAL A 108 -12.47 -2.35 14.17
N ARG A 109 -13.23 -2.20 15.26
CA ARG A 109 -12.97 -2.98 16.47
C ARG A 109 -13.35 -4.43 16.20
N GLY A 110 -12.37 -5.34 16.31
CA GLY A 110 -12.69 -6.76 16.41
C GLY A 110 -13.57 -6.96 17.63
N ASN A 111 -14.74 -7.58 17.43
CA ASN A 111 -15.61 -7.93 18.55
C ASN A 111 -14.83 -8.92 19.45
N PRO A 112 -14.73 -8.68 20.77
CA PRO A 112 -14.03 -9.58 21.69
C PRO A 112 -14.62 -10.99 21.73
#